data_AF-A0A0F9C4K8-F1
#
_entry.id   AF-A0A0F9C4K8-F1
#
_cell.length_a   1.000
_cell.length_b   1.000
_cell.length_c   1.000
_cell.angle_alpha   90.00
_cell.angle_beta   90.00
_cell.angle_gamma   90.00
#
_symmetry.space_group_name_H-M   'P 1'
#
loop_
_entity.id
_entity.type
_entity.pdbx_description
1 polymer ?
#
loop_
_entity_poly.entity_id
_entity_poly.type
_entity_poly.pdbx_seq_one_letter_code
_entity_poly.pdbx_strand_id
1 'polypeptide(L)'
;MATEDTQVKETELVIEKGEDAEIKQTALKMESAGYSYIYDPKTGDRSVVNNNMRLFNLNKKNPDGSPRFVGEKPKNPPEPLVRGTYKCVLHKDDPDRVGYAAMGFPTCPKDDLASPYQVIRHAEKRHKSEWADIKYKKEEAQKEEDRALQRAILANMRGKPVEEKPAKGTENLH
;
A
#
# COMPACT_ATOMS: atom_id res chain seq x y z
N MET A 1 1.39 -40.53 18.47
CA MET A 1 0.41 -39.96 19.41
C MET A 1 1.11 -39.83 20.74
N ALA A 2 1.48 -38.62 21.11
CA ALA A 2 2.04 -38.29 22.42
C ALA A 2 1.31 -37.03 22.88
N THR A 3 0.35 -37.20 23.78
CA THR A 3 -0.30 -36.12 24.50
C THR A 3 0.50 -35.93 25.77
N GLU A 4 1.24 -34.83 25.87
CA GLU A 4 1.96 -34.46 27.09
C GLU A 4 0.94 -33.89 28.09
N ASP A 5 0.82 -34.58 29.22
CA ASP A 5 -0.09 -34.27 30.30
C ASP A 5 0.32 -32.98 31.02
N THR A 6 -0.51 -31.93 30.87
CA THR A 6 -0.38 -30.69 31.64
C THR A 6 -0.87 -30.91 33.06
N GLN A 7 0.05 -31.05 34.02
CA GLN A 7 -0.28 -31.15 35.45
C GLN A 7 -0.77 -29.80 35.99
N VAL A 8 -2.04 -29.74 36.40
CA VAL A 8 -2.60 -28.60 37.16
C VAL A 8 -2.18 -28.77 38.62
N LYS A 9 -1.32 -27.88 39.12
CA LYS A 9 -1.04 -27.78 40.56
C LYS A 9 -2.14 -26.94 41.20
N GLU A 10 -3.09 -27.59 41.86
CA GLU A 10 -4.01 -26.93 42.79
C GLU A 10 -3.22 -26.50 44.02
N THR A 11 -3.09 -25.19 44.23
CA THR A 11 -2.64 -24.63 45.51
C THR A 11 -3.87 -24.27 46.34
N GLU A 12 -4.03 -24.94 47.48
CA GLU A 12 -5.07 -24.66 48.49
C GLU A 12 -5.08 -23.18 48.90
N LEU A 13 -6.25 -22.56 48.83
CA LEU A 13 -6.53 -21.22 49.35
C LEU A 13 -6.82 -21.32 50.84
N VAL A 14 -5.82 -21.07 51.68
CA VAL A 14 -6.02 -20.83 53.11
C VAL A 14 -6.39 -19.36 53.30
N ILE A 15 -7.63 -19.08 53.72
CA ILE A 15 -8.10 -17.72 54.05
C ILE A 15 -8.18 -17.60 55.56
N GLU A 16 -7.14 -17.06 56.19
CA GLU A 16 -7.19 -16.63 57.59
C GLU A 16 -7.75 -15.20 57.66
N LYS A 17 -8.86 -15.03 58.41
CA LYS A 17 -9.45 -13.72 58.70
C LYS A 17 -8.78 -13.12 59.93
N GLY A 18 -7.95 -12.10 59.73
CA GLY A 18 -7.38 -11.29 60.81
C GLY A 18 -6.68 -10.04 60.25
N GLU A 19 -7.24 -8.88 60.62
CA GLU A 19 -6.71 -7.50 60.68
C GLU A 19 -5.44 -7.12 59.88
N ASP A 20 -5.61 -6.11 59.01
CA ASP A 20 -4.59 -5.23 58.41
C ASP A 20 -3.47 -5.85 57.54
N ALA A 21 -3.77 -6.86 56.73
CA ALA A 21 -2.85 -7.34 55.72
C ALA A 21 -3.00 -6.56 54.39
N GLU A 22 -1.98 -5.76 54.04
CA GLU A 22 -1.80 -5.20 52.69
C GLU A 22 -2.05 -6.30 51.64
N ILE A 23 -3.07 -6.10 50.79
CA ILE A 23 -3.39 -7.02 49.70
C ILE A 23 -2.23 -6.96 48.70
N LYS A 24 -1.25 -7.86 48.85
CA LYS A 24 -0.19 -8.07 47.87
C LYS A 24 -0.82 -8.65 46.63
N GLN A 25 -1.20 -7.78 45.70
CA GLN A 25 -1.61 -8.15 44.35
C GLN A 25 -0.40 -8.75 43.63
N THR A 26 -0.22 -10.06 43.73
CA THR A 26 0.69 -10.80 42.87
C THR A 26 0.15 -10.75 41.45
N ALA A 27 0.79 -9.96 40.59
CA ALA A 27 0.49 -9.92 39.17
C ALA A 27 0.70 -11.32 38.57
N LEU A 28 -0.40 -11.98 38.21
CA LEU A 28 -0.39 -13.19 37.40
C LEU A 28 0.37 -12.88 36.11
N LYS A 29 1.44 -13.62 35.85
CA LYS A 29 2.24 -13.50 34.64
C LYS A 29 1.34 -13.88 33.45
N MET A 30 0.81 -12.87 32.75
CA MET A 30 -0.05 -13.06 31.59
C MET A 30 0.82 -13.41 30.39
N GLU A 31 1.02 -14.70 30.13
CA GLU A 31 1.68 -15.16 28.91
C GLU A 31 0.73 -14.97 27.72
N SER A 32 1.17 -14.24 26.70
CA SER A 32 0.36 -14.04 25.50
C SER A 32 0.20 -15.39 24.78
N ALA A 33 -1.02 -15.77 24.44
CA ALA A 33 -1.36 -17.06 23.82
C ALA A 33 -0.69 -17.35 22.45
N GLY A 34 0.08 -16.41 21.89
CA GLY A 34 0.76 -16.54 20.60
C GLY A 34 -0.14 -16.26 19.40
N TYR A 35 0.48 -16.22 18.22
CA TYR A 35 -0.19 -16.00 16.94
C TYR A 35 0.04 -17.19 16.00
N SER A 36 -1.01 -17.58 15.28
CA SER A 36 -0.96 -18.59 14.22
C SER A 36 -1.46 -18.03 12.90
N TYR A 37 -1.02 -18.68 11.82
CA TYR A 37 -1.49 -18.39 10.48
C TYR A 37 -2.72 -19.25 10.15
N ILE A 38 -3.71 -18.63 9.53
CA ILE A 38 -4.82 -19.29 8.84
C ILE A 38 -4.84 -18.81 7.39
N TYR A 39 -5.39 -19.61 6.49
CA TYR A 39 -5.37 -19.34 5.06
C TYR A 39 -6.79 -19.31 4.48
N ASP A 40 -7.05 -18.47 3.49
CA ASP A 40 -8.26 -18.60 2.68
C ASP A 40 -8.10 -19.82 1.74
N PRO A 41 -9.03 -20.79 1.71
CA PRO A 41 -8.91 -21.96 0.85
C PRO A 41 -9.03 -21.63 -0.64
N LYS A 42 -9.69 -20.53 -1.03
CA LYS A 42 -9.89 -20.16 -2.43
C LYS A 42 -8.67 -19.47 -3.02
N THR A 43 -8.13 -18.50 -2.30
CA THR A 43 -7.01 -17.68 -2.77
C THR A 43 -5.67 -18.15 -2.21
N GLY A 44 -5.66 -18.82 -1.05
CA GLY A 44 -4.43 -19.15 -0.34
C GLY A 44 -3.82 -17.98 0.44
N ASP A 45 -4.56 -16.88 0.61
CA ASP A 45 -4.07 -15.71 1.33
C ASP A 45 -3.89 -15.97 2.82
N ARG A 46 -2.80 -15.46 3.39
CA ARG A 46 -2.46 -15.66 4.81
C ARG A 46 -3.07 -14.58 5.69
N SER A 47 -3.71 -14.99 6.78
CA SER A 47 -4.19 -14.11 7.86
C SER A 47 -3.56 -14.51 9.19
N VAL A 48 -3.17 -13.52 10.00
CA VAL A 48 -2.61 -13.73 11.33
C VAL A 48 -3.73 -13.64 12.36
N VAL A 49 -3.88 -14.66 13.19
CA VAL A 49 -4.88 -14.69 14.25
C VAL A 49 -4.24 -15.05 15.58
N ASN A 50 -4.79 -14.50 16.66
CA ASN A 50 -4.45 -14.94 18.02
C ASN A 50 -4.89 -16.40 18.18
N ASN A 51 -4.05 -17.23 18.79
CA ASN A 51 -4.33 -18.66 18.98
C ASN A 51 -5.67 -18.92 19.71
N ASN A 52 -6.05 -18.07 20.65
CA ASN A 52 -7.33 -18.18 21.34
C ASN A 52 -8.52 -18.05 20.39
N MET A 53 -8.37 -17.26 19.32
CA MET A 53 -9.40 -17.02 18.31
C MET A 53 -9.28 -17.95 17.10
N ARG A 54 -8.30 -18.86 17.06
CA ARG A 54 -8.03 -19.70 15.89
C ARG A 54 -9.21 -20.61 15.56
N LEU A 55 -9.71 -21.37 16.54
CA LEU A 55 -10.85 -22.28 16.36
C LEU A 55 -12.12 -21.53 15.93
N PHE A 56 -12.37 -20.37 16.53
CA PHE A 56 -13.50 -19.52 16.15
C PHE A 56 -13.42 -19.06 14.69
N ASN A 57 -12.22 -18.67 14.23
CA ASN A 57 -12.03 -18.25 12.84
C ASN A 57 -12.14 -19.42 11.85
N LEU A 58 -11.65 -20.62 12.19
CA LEU A 58 -11.78 -21.81 11.33
C LEU A 58 -13.23 -22.28 11.18
N ASN A 59 -14.09 -22.03 12.16
CA ASN A 59 -15.52 -22.36 12.09
C ASN A 59 -16.34 -21.38 11.24
N LYS A 60 -15.76 -20.26 10.79
CA LYS A 60 -16.47 -19.31 9.91
C LYS A 60 -16.70 -19.94 8.55
N LYS A 61 -17.94 -19.86 8.07
CA LYS A 61 -18.36 -20.34 6.75
C LYS A 61 -18.72 -19.17 5.84
N ASN A 62 -18.51 -19.35 4.55
CA ASN A 62 -19.01 -18.46 3.52
C ASN A 62 -20.54 -18.63 3.35
N PRO A 63 -21.23 -17.73 2.62
CA PRO A 63 -22.66 -17.87 2.32
C PRO A 63 -23.01 -19.19 1.62
N ASP A 64 -22.05 -19.75 0.90
CA ASP A 64 -22.10 -21.02 0.19
C ASP A 64 -21.87 -22.25 1.11
N GLY A 65 -21.65 -22.04 2.42
CA GLY A 65 -21.42 -23.11 3.39
C GLY A 65 -19.99 -23.69 3.40
N SER A 66 -19.15 -23.36 2.41
CA SER A 66 -17.72 -23.69 2.39
C SER A 66 -16.95 -23.00 3.54
N PRO A 67 -15.88 -23.63 4.08
CA PRO A 67 -15.07 -23.01 5.12
C PRO A 67 -14.42 -21.73 4.59
N ARG A 68 -14.47 -20.66 5.37
CA ARG A 68 -13.86 -19.37 5.00
C ARG A 68 -12.35 -19.37 5.21
N PHE A 69 -11.87 -20.13 6.19
CA PHE A 69 -10.46 -20.25 6.52
C PHE A 69 -10.07 -21.70 6.78
N VAL A 70 -8.84 -22.06 6.43
CA VAL A 70 -8.21 -23.36 6.66
C VAL A 70 -6.91 -23.20 7.45
N GLY A 71 -6.56 -24.20 8.26
CA GLY A 71 -5.38 -24.15 9.13
C GLY A 71 -4.07 -24.42 8.40
N GLU A 72 -4.13 -25.07 7.23
CA GLU A 72 -2.98 -25.42 6.41
C GLU A 72 -2.98 -24.65 5.10
N LYS A 73 -1.79 -24.34 4.58
CA LYS A 73 -1.65 -23.61 3.33
C LYS A 73 -2.11 -24.50 2.15
N PRO A 74 -3.12 -24.10 1.36
CA PRO A 74 -3.51 -24.87 0.18
C PRO A 74 -2.36 -24.90 -0.83
N LYS A 75 -2.01 -26.08 -1.34
CA LYS A 75 -0.92 -26.26 -2.32
C LYS A 75 -1.27 -25.65 -3.68
N ASN A 76 -2.51 -25.84 -4.12
CA ASN A 76 -3.04 -25.35 -5.39
C ASN A 76 -4.37 -24.63 -5.14
N PRO A 77 -4.37 -23.35 -4.73
CA PRO A 77 -5.60 -22.59 -4.56
C PRO A 77 -6.30 -22.44 -5.93
N PRO A 78 -7.64 -22.59 -6.00
CA PRO A 78 -8.40 -22.48 -7.25
C PRO A 78 -8.35 -21.07 -7.85
N GLU A 79 -8.20 -20.03 -7.02
CA GLU A 79 -8.03 -18.65 -7.49
C GLU A 79 -6.59 -18.20 -7.19
N PRO A 80 -5.81 -17.80 -8.21
CA PRO A 80 -4.49 -17.24 -7.96
C PRO A 80 -4.63 -15.92 -7.21
N LEU A 81 -3.76 -15.71 -6.22
CA LEU A 81 -3.63 -14.41 -5.56
C LEU A 81 -3.27 -13.36 -6.60
N VAL A 82 -4.25 -12.56 -7.01
CA VAL A 82 -4.04 -11.42 -7.90
C VAL A 82 -3.35 -10.33 -7.09
N ARG A 83 -2.03 -10.49 -6.91
CA ARG A 83 -1.19 -9.42 -6.39
C ARG A 83 -1.05 -8.36 -7.46
N GLY A 84 -0.99 -7.12 -7.01
CA GLY A 84 -0.65 -6.04 -7.90
C GLY A 84 0.72 -6.22 -8.52
N THR A 85 0.89 -5.77 -9.75
CA THR A 85 2.18 -5.81 -10.46
C THR A 85 2.92 -4.48 -10.37
N TYR A 86 2.26 -3.43 -9.88
CA TYR A 86 2.82 -2.09 -9.86
C TYR A 86 3.72 -1.91 -8.64
N LYS A 87 4.91 -1.38 -8.90
CA LYS A 87 5.91 -1.06 -7.89
C LYS A 87 5.74 0.41 -7.45
N CYS A 88 6.20 0.71 -6.23
CA CYS A 88 6.27 2.09 -5.78
C CYS A 88 7.25 2.90 -6.64
N VAL A 89 7.04 4.22 -6.78
CA VAL A 89 7.96 5.15 -7.47
C VAL A 89 9.35 5.18 -6.82
N LEU A 90 9.44 4.88 -5.51
CA LEU A 90 10.71 4.77 -4.80
C LEU A 90 11.23 3.33 -4.73
N HIS A 91 10.70 2.42 -5.55
CA HIS A 91 11.16 1.04 -5.58
C HIS A 91 12.58 0.95 -6.16
N LYS A 92 13.32 -0.10 -5.78
CA LYS A 92 14.69 -0.34 -6.26
C LYS A 92 14.78 -0.43 -7.78
N ASP A 93 13.76 -1.00 -8.39
CA ASP A 93 13.68 -1.26 -9.83
C ASP A 93 13.01 -0.12 -10.63
N ASP A 94 12.69 1.00 -9.99
CA ASP A 94 12.13 2.16 -10.70
C ASP A 94 13.22 2.80 -11.60
N PRO A 95 12.89 3.19 -12.86
CA PRO A 95 13.87 3.77 -13.77
C PRO A 95 14.50 5.06 -13.24
N ASP A 96 13.74 5.87 -12.49
CA ASP A 96 14.21 7.14 -11.94
C ASP A 96 14.92 6.96 -10.59
N ARG A 97 15.16 5.72 -10.16
CA ARG A 97 15.74 5.41 -8.84
C ARG A 97 17.09 6.09 -8.61
N VAL A 98 17.94 6.19 -9.62
CA VAL A 98 19.26 6.85 -9.52
C VAL A 98 19.09 8.33 -9.17
N GLY A 99 18.14 9.01 -9.81
CA GLY A 99 17.82 10.41 -9.52
C GLY A 99 17.25 10.59 -8.10
N TYR A 100 16.36 9.68 -7.68
CA TYR A 100 15.82 9.68 -6.32
C TYR A 100 16.88 9.40 -5.25
N ALA A 101 17.82 8.50 -5.52
CA ALA A 101 18.92 8.20 -4.61
C ALA A 101 19.87 9.40 -4.45
N ALA A 102 20.17 10.11 -5.53
CA ALA A 102 20.98 11.33 -5.50
C ALA A 102 20.32 12.46 -4.68
N MET A 103 18.99 12.50 -4.62
CA MET A 103 18.24 13.40 -3.75
C MET A 103 18.16 12.94 -2.29
N GLY A 104 18.70 11.76 -1.96
CA GLY A 104 18.66 11.19 -0.62
C GLY A 104 17.37 10.44 -0.28
N PHE A 105 16.52 10.12 -1.26
CA PHE A 105 15.27 9.42 -1.00
C PHE A 105 15.48 7.93 -0.69
N PRO A 106 14.79 7.40 0.35
CA PRO A 106 14.90 6.00 0.73
C PRO A 106 14.27 5.07 -0.30
N THR A 107 14.69 3.80 -0.29
CA THR A 107 14.07 2.74 -1.11
C THR A 107 12.80 2.21 -0.46
N CYS A 108 11.72 2.10 -1.22
CA CYS A 108 10.49 1.43 -0.78
C CYS A 108 10.46 -0.04 -1.26
N PRO A 109 10.17 -1.02 -0.38
CA PRO A 109 10.08 -2.43 -0.77
C PRO A 109 8.73 -2.82 -1.38
N LYS A 110 7.77 -1.90 -1.49
CA LYS A 110 6.40 -2.22 -1.96
C LYS A 110 6.39 -2.48 -3.47
N ASP A 111 5.99 -3.68 -3.84
CA ASP A 111 5.99 -4.19 -5.22
C ASP A 111 4.62 -4.76 -5.66
N ASP A 112 3.65 -4.83 -4.75
CA ASP A 112 2.36 -5.52 -4.91
C ASP A 112 1.16 -4.55 -5.03
N LEU A 113 1.30 -3.39 -5.67
CA LEU A 113 0.22 -2.41 -5.82
C LEU A 113 -0.67 -2.75 -7.02
N ALA A 114 -1.99 -2.75 -6.82
CA ALA A 114 -2.93 -3.29 -7.81
C ALA A 114 -3.19 -2.35 -9.00
N SER A 115 -2.99 -1.04 -8.83
CA SER A 115 -3.20 -0.06 -9.90
C SER A 115 -2.27 1.15 -9.78
N PRO A 116 -2.06 1.92 -10.86
CA PRO A 116 -1.27 3.15 -10.83
C PRO A 116 -1.80 4.17 -9.81
N TYR A 117 -3.13 4.25 -9.65
CA TYR A 117 -3.74 5.11 -8.64
C TYR A 117 -3.34 4.70 -7.22
N GLN A 118 -3.23 3.40 -6.94
CA GLN A 118 -2.73 2.93 -5.65
C GLN A 118 -1.26 3.27 -5.43
N VAL A 119 -0.44 3.31 -6.49
CA VAL A 119 0.95 3.77 -6.40
C VAL A 119 1.01 5.23 -5.93
N ILE A 120 0.20 6.11 -6.54
CA ILE A 120 0.12 7.52 -6.15
C ILE A 120 -0.35 7.64 -4.70
N ARG A 121 -1.45 6.97 -4.34
CA ARG A 121 -1.99 6.99 -2.98
C ARG A 121 -1.01 6.42 -1.95
N HIS A 122 -0.22 5.41 -2.32
CA HIS A 122 0.82 4.85 -1.48
C HIS A 122 1.95 5.86 -1.25
N ALA A 123 2.43 6.51 -2.31
CA ALA A 123 3.44 7.55 -2.23
C ALA A 123 2.96 8.73 -1.36
N GLU A 124 1.74 9.22 -1.57
CA GLU A 124 1.15 10.30 -0.77
C GLU A 124 1.04 9.99 0.72
N LYS A 125 0.73 8.74 1.07
CA LYS A 125 0.49 8.33 2.46
C LYS A 125 1.74 7.86 3.20
N ARG A 126 2.64 7.14 2.52
CA ARG A 126 3.84 6.54 3.12
C ARG A 126 5.10 7.36 2.90
N HIS A 127 5.17 8.12 1.81
CA HIS A 127 6.33 8.90 1.37
C HIS A 127 5.92 10.36 1.12
N LYS A 128 5.23 10.96 2.09
CA LYS A 128 4.56 12.25 1.91
C LYS A 128 5.52 13.36 1.50
N SER A 129 6.70 13.41 2.13
CA SER A 129 7.77 14.37 1.85
C SER A 129 8.36 14.20 0.45
N GLU A 130 8.83 13.00 0.16
CA GLU A 130 9.48 12.65 -1.09
C GLU A 130 8.51 12.80 -2.27
N TRP A 131 7.25 12.43 -2.07
CA TRP A 131 6.21 12.61 -3.07
C TRP A 131 5.89 14.08 -3.33
N ALA A 132 5.92 14.94 -2.31
CA ALA A 132 5.73 16.37 -2.50
C ALA A 132 6.83 16.97 -3.38
N ASP A 133 8.09 16.58 -3.16
CA ASP A 133 9.23 17.03 -3.96
C ASP A 133 9.16 16.49 -5.40
N ILE A 134 8.82 15.21 -5.57
CA ILE A 134 8.63 14.60 -6.89
C ILE A 134 7.52 15.32 -7.66
N LYS A 135 6.40 15.59 -6.98
CA LYS A 135 5.27 16.29 -7.57
C LYS A 135 5.65 17.71 -7.97
N TYR A 136 6.36 18.43 -7.11
CA TYR A 136 6.84 19.78 -7.40
C TYR A 136 7.75 19.79 -8.64
N LYS A 137 8.71 18.87 -8.73
CA LYS A 137 9.60 18.77 -9.90
C LYS A 137 8.85 18.46 -11.19
N LYS A 138 7.86 17.56 -11.14
CA LYS A 138 7.02 17.24 -12.30
C LYS A 138 6.19 18.43 -12.74
N GLU A 139 5.63 19.18 -11.80
CA GLU A 139 4.84 20.36 -12.11
C GLU A 139 5.69 21.49 -12.72
N GLU A 140 6.89 21.74 -12.18
CA GLU A 140 7.81 22.75 -12.74
C GLU A 140 8.31 22.37 -14.14
N ALA A 141 8.62 21.09 -14.37
CA ALA A 141 9.00 20.60 -15.69
C ALA A 141 7.86 20.81 -16.72
N GLN A 142 6.62 20.47 -16.35
CA GLN A 142 5.45 20.67 -17.21
C GLN A 142 5.22 22.16 -17.53
N LYS A 143 5.34 23.05 -16.53
CA LYS A 143 5.21 24.50 -16.75
C LYS A 143 6.30 25.05 -17.67
N GLU A 144 7.51 24.54 -17.58
CA GLU A 144 8.63 24.96 -18.42
C GLU A 144 8.43 24.49 -19.87
N GLU A 145 8.00 23.24 -20.07
CA GLU A 145 7.61 22.70 -21.38
C GLU A 145 6.48 23.50 -22.01
N ASP A 146 5.42 23.82 -21.25
CA ASP A 146 4.30 24.63 -21.71
C ASP A 146 4.75 26.04 -22.11
N ARG A 147 5.62 26.66 -21.31
CA ARG A 147 6.18 27.99 -21.61
C ARG A 147 7.06 27.96 -22.87
N ALA A 148 7.85 26.90 -23.05
CA ALA A 148 8.68 26.71 -24.24
C ALA A 148 7.81 26.52 -25.49
N LEU A 149 6.74 25.72 -25.39
CA LEU A 149 5.78 25.50 -26.46
C LEU A 149 5.06 26.81 -26.83
N GLN A 150 4.58 27.57 -25.85
CA GLN A 150 3.96 28.88 -26.07
C GLN A 150 4.90 29.85 -26.80
N ARG A 151 6.17 29.92 -26.38
CA ARG A 151 7.19 30.74 -27.06
C ARG A 151 7.39 30.30 -28.51
N ALA A 152 7.45 28.99 -28.77
CA ALA A 152 7.60 28.44 -30.12
C ALA A 152 6.39 28.76 -31.01
N ILE A 153 5.16 28.63 -30.49
CA ILE A 153 3.94 29.00 -31.22
C ILE A 153 3.93 30.49 -31.57
N LEU A 154 4.23 31.36 -30.61
CA LEU A 154 4.24 32.82 -30.83
C LEU A 154 5.30 33.24 -31.85
N ALA A 155 6.48 32.61 -31.83
CA ALA A 155 7.52 32.85 -32.82
C ALA A 155 7.07 32.44 -34.24
N ASN A 156 6.43 31.27 -34.36
CA ASN A 156 5.89 30.78 -35.65
C ASN A 156 4.71 31.63 -36.16
N MET A 157 3.89 32.21 -35.28
CA MET A 157 2.79 33.10 -35.67
C MET A 157 3.28 34.49 -36.12
N ARG A 158 4.34 35.03 -35.54
CA ARG A 158 4.92 36.33 -35.93
C ARG A 158 5.69 36.30 -37.27
N GLY A 159 6.03 35.12 -37.77
CA GLY A 159 6.83 34.95 -39.01
C GLY A 159 6.04 34.85 -40.32
N LYS A 160 4.69 34.92 -40.31
CA LYS A 160 3.90 34.91 -41.55
C LYS A 160 3.46 36.34 -41.90
N PRO A 161 4.10 37.01 -42.88
CA PRO A 161 3.55 38.26 -43.39
C PRO A 161 2.17 37.98 -43.98
N VAL A 162 1.19 38.79 -43.61
CA VAL A 162 -0.12 38.81 -44.27
C VAL A 162 0.15 39.29 -45.69
N GLU A 163 0.01 38.42 -46.68
CA GLU A 163 0.04 38.84 -48.09
C GLU A 163 -1.13 39.81 -48.31
N GLU A 164 -0.83 41.11 -48.37
CA GLU A 164 -1.77 42.13 -48.79
C GLU A 164 -2.14 41.85 -50.26
N LYS A 165 -3.40 41.48 -50.48
CA LYS A 165 -3.95 41.31 -51.84
C LYS A 165 -3.72 42.61 -52.62
N PRO A 166 -3.10 42.56 -53.82
CA PRO A 166 -2.89 43.78 -54.60
C PRO A 166 -4.24 44.37 -54.98
N ALA A 167 -4.44 45.65 -54.61
CA ALA A 167 -5.61 46.43 -54.99
C ALA A 167 -5.76 46.43 -56.52
N LYS A 168 -6.91 45.99 -57.02
CA LYS A 168 -7.25 46.07 -58.44
C LYS A 168 -7.21 47.54 -58.87
N GLY A 169 -6.27 47.86 -59.76
CA GLY A 169 -6.16 49.16 -60.41
C GLY A 169 -7.44 49.50 -61.14
N THR A 170 -7.92 50.72 -60.90
CA THR A 170 -8.94 51.40 -61.69
C THR A 170 -8.34 51.71 -63.07
N GLU A 171 -8.73 50.96 -64.11
CA GLU A 171 -8.45 51.33 -65.49
C GLU A 171 -9.46 52.40 -65.94
N ASN A 172 -8.91 53.42 -66.59
CA ASN A 172 -9.53 54.70 -66.89
C ASN A 172 -10.57 54.61 -68.02
N LEU A 173 -11.61 55.43 -67.87
CA LEU A 173 -12.50 55.92 -68.93
C LEU A 173 -11.71 56.28 -70.20
N HIS A 174 -12.18 55.82 -71.34
CA HIS A 174 -12.09 56.50 -72.65
C HIS A 174 -13.50 56.54 -73.24
#